data_AF-A0A176Z876-F1
#
_entry.id   AF-A0A176Z876-F1
#
_cell.length_a   1.000
_cell.length_b   1.000
_cell.length_c   1.000
_cell.angle_alpha   90.00
_cell.angle_beta   90.00
_cell.angle_gamma   90.00
#
_symmetry.space_group_name_H-M   'P 1'
#
loop_
_entity.id
_entity.type
_entity.pdbx_description
1 polymer ?
#
loop_
_entity_poly.entity_id
_entity_poly.type
_entity_poly.pdbx_seq_one_letter_code
_entity_poly.pdbx_strand_id
1 'polypeptide(L)'
;MYRVLPWLLSLILSIAFAVSLSELQKAKRISEVAQQSIHNHRNVRQFIISAAMARTHEPIVVLGDSIVEMAALPLALRGVELVNAGIGGIRASELAVIAPRLLDGFKPKMLVVALGTNDAGSTGSDFSSLLTILRTYTPNLVGVSTTNDPATLARMRERFQQAGVPFIAPEIRDGGKLTDAIHFNKRGYETWIASLVNQILRMM
;
A
#
# COMPACT_ATOMS: atom_id res chain seq x y z
N MET A 1 -35.94 46.83 29.47
CA MET A 1 -35.41 45.98 28.38
C MET A 1 -34.17 45.15 28.73
N TYR A 2 -33.45 45.40 29.83
CA TYR A 2 -32.18 44.70 30.16
C TYR A 2 -32.30 43.28 30.77
N ARG A 3 -33.51 42.80 31.11
CA ARG A 3 -33.68 41.48 31.78
C ARG A 3 -33.76 40.29 30.82
N VAL A 4 -33.96 40.50 29.51
CA VAL A 4 -34.18 39.42 28.53
C VAL A 4 -32.90 39.03 27.79
N LEU A 5 -31.91 39.93 27.77
CA LEU A 5 -30.65 39.76 27.07
C LEU A 5 -29.83 38.51 27.52
N PRO A 6 -29.72 38.18 28.82
CA PRO A 6 -28.95 37.01 29.25
C PRO A 6 -29.60 35.70 28.81
N TRP A 7 -30.94 35.65 28.78
CA TRP A 7 -31.70 34.47 28.37
C TRP A 7 -31.59 34.21 26.87
N LEU A 8 -31.62 35.27 26.05
CA LEU A 8 -31.40 35.16 24.61
C LEU A 8 -29.97 34.71 24.29
N LEU A 9 -28.96 35.25 24.99
CA LEU A 9 -27.56 34.84 24.81
C LEU A 9 -27.35 33.37 25.19
N SER A 10 -27.93 32.93 26.31
CA SER A 10 -27.90 31.53 26.73
C SER A 10 -28.54 30.62 25.69
N LEU A 11 -29.69 31.00 25.13
CA LEU A 11 -30.38 30.21 24.10
C LEU A 11 -29.53 30.06 22.83
N ILE A 12 -28.93 31.17 22.36
CA ILE A 12 -28.05 31.16 21.18
C ILE A 12 -26.83 30.26 21.42
N LEU A 13 -26.19 30.37 22.59
CA LEU A 13 -25.03 29.54 22.94
C LEU A 13 -25.40 28.06 23.05
N SER A 14 -26.57 27.72 23.63
CA SER A 14 -27.05 26.35 23.69
C SER A 14 -27.33 25.75 22.32
N ILE A 15 -27.91 26.53 21.40
CA ILE A 15 -28.14 26.10 20.01
C ILE A 15 -26.81 25.90 19.29
N ALA A 16 -25.87 26.84 19.40
CA ALA A 16 -24.56 26.73 18.78
C ALA A 16 -23.77 25.52 19.30
N PHE A 17 -23.83 25.26 20.61
CA PHE A 17 -23.23 24.10 21.24
C PHE A 17 -23.84 22.78 20.74
N ALA A 18 -25.18 22.71 20.67
CA ALA A 18 -25.88 21.53 20.16
C ALA A 18 -25.54 21.25 18.69
N VAL A 19 -25.46 22.29 17.85
CA VAL A 19 -25.05 22.17 16.44
C VAL A 19 -23.61 21.69 16.34
N SER A 20 -22.67 22.26 17.11
CA SER A 20 -21.27 21.84 17.11
C SER A 20 -21.10 20.39 17.56
N LEU A 21 -21.82 19.96 18.60
CA LEU A 21 -21.78 18.58 19.07
C LEU A 21 -22.36 17.59 18.04
N SER A 22 -23.42 17.98 17.33
CA SER A 22 -24.02 17.19 16.25
C SER A 22 -23.04 17.00 15.08
N GLU A 23 -22.33 18.06 14.66
CA GLU A 23 -21.32 17.96 13.60
C GLU A 23 -20.11 17.09 14.01
N LEU A 24 -19.67 17.18 15.27
CA LEU A 24 -18.62 16.29 15.80
C LEU A 24 -19.06 14.83 15.81
N GLN A 25 -20.31 14.54 16.20
CA GLN A 25 -20.85 13.18 16.18
C GLN A 25 -20.98 12.63 14.75
N LYS A 26 -21.41 13.46 13.79
CA LYS A 26 -21.45 13.08 12.36
C LYS A 26 -20.06 12.77 11.83
N ALA A 27 -19.07 13.64 12.10
CA ALA A 27 -17.69 13.43 11.67
C ALA A 27 -17.10 12.13 12.25
N LYS A 28 -17.35 11.85 13.54
CA LYS A 28 -16.93 10.60 14.18
C LYS A 28 -17.56 9.38 13.51
N ARG A 29 -18.88 9.41 13.26
CA ARG A 29 -19.60 8.30 12.62
C ARG A 29 -19.13 8.05 11.19
N ILE A 30 -18.86 9.11 10.43
CA ILE A 30 -18.28 9.00 9.07
C ILE A 30 -16.90 8.36 9.13
N SER A 31 -16.06 8.76 10.11
CA SER A 31 -14.74 8.18 10.32
C SER A 31 -14.80 6.69 10.68
N GLU A 32 -15.69 6.29 11.59
CA GLU A 32 -15.89 4.89 11.99
C GLU A 32 -16.34 4.02 10.80
N VAL A 33 -17.31 4.50 10.01
CA VAL A 33 -17.79 3.78 8.82
C VAL A 33 -16.68 3.65 7.77
N ALA A 34 -15.89 4.71 7.56
CA ALA A 34 -14.75 4.68 6.64
C ALA A 34 -13.68 3.67 7.10
N GLN A 35 -13.35 3.65 8.39
CA GLN A 35 -12.41 2.68 8.97
C GLN A 35 -12.91 1.25 8.83
N GLN A 36 -14.18 1.00 9.13
CA GLN A 36 -14.77 -0.33 9.00
C GLN A 36 -14.77 -0.82 7.54
N SER A 37 -15.08 0.07 6.58
CA SER A 37 -15.00 -0.23 5.15
C SER A 37 -13.58 -0.61 4.71
N ILE A 38 -12.57 0.17 5.14
CA ILE A 38 -11.15 -0.11 4.85
C ILE A 38 -10.72 -1.46 5.45
N HIS A 39 -11.10 -1.74 6.70
CA HIS A 39 -10.80 -3.02 7.33
C HIS A 39 -11.44 -4.20 6.59
N ASN A 40 -12.70 -4.06 6.17
CA ASN A 40 -13.39 -5.08 5.38
C ASN A 40 -12.67 -5.32 4.04
N HIS A 41 -12.29 -4.26 3.32
CA HIS A 41 -11.54 -4.37 2.07
C HIS A 41 -10.22 -5.12 2.24
N ARG A 42 -9.42 -4.74 3.25
CA ARG A 42 -8.13 -5.39 3.54
C ARG A 42 -8.30 -6.88 3.87
N ASN A 43 -9.33 -7.25 4.63
CA ASN A 43 -9.60 -8.65 4.98
C ASN A 43 -10.00 -9.48 3.75
N VAL A 44 -10.90 -8.94 2.91
CA VAL A 44 -11.28 -9.57 1.64
C VAL A 44 -10.07 -9.74 0.74
N ARG A 45 -9.22 -8.72 0.65
CA ARG A 45 -8.02 -8.78 -0.18
C ARG A 45 -7.04 -9.84 0.29
N GLN A 46 -6.77 -9.92 1.60
CA GLN A 46 -5.93 -10.98 2.17
C GLN A 46 -6.49 -12.38 1.87
N PHE A 47 -7.80 -12.58 2.00
CA PHE A 47 -8.44 -13.85 1.62
C PHE A 47 -8.23 -14.21 0.15
N ILE A 48 -8.42 -13.26 -0.78
CA ILE A 48 -8.19 -13.48 -2.21
C ILE A 48 -6.73 -13.85 -2.47
N ILE A 49 -5.78 -13.18 -1.81
CA ILE A 49 -4.35 -13.46 -1.94
C ILE A 49 -4.05 -14.89 -1.45
N SER A 50 -4.50 -15.27 -0.27
CA SER A 50 -4.33 -16.63 0.26
C SER A 50 -4.95 -17.68 -0.66
N ALA A 51 -6.12 -17.41 -1.24
CA ALA A 51 -6.78 -18.32 -2.17
C ALA A 51 -6.04 -18.44 -3.52
N ALA A 52 -5.35 -17.39 -3.96
CA ALA A 52 -4.47 -17.44 -5.14
C ALA A 52 -3.20 -18.24 -4.82
N MET A 53 -2.54 -17.94 -3.70
CA MET A 53 -1.36 -18.66 -3.23
C MET A 53 -1.63 -20.16 -3.10
N ALA A 54 -2.77 -20.55 -2.54
CA ALA A 54 -3.19 -21.95 -2.37
C ALA A 54 -3.36 -22.76 -3.67
N ARG A 55 -3.49 -22.09 -4.82
CA ARG A 55 -3.69 -22.74 -6.14
C ARG A 55 -2.44 -22.75 -7.01
N THR A 56 -1.39 -22.08 -6.56
CA THR A 56 -0.15 -21.90 -7.33
C THR A 56 0.98 -22.71 -6.71
N HIS A 57 1.97 -23.10 -7.51
CA HIS A 57 3.15 -23.81 -7.03
C HIS A 57 4.39 -22.95 -7.21
N GLU A 58 5.03 -22.59 -6.10
CA GLU A 58 6.21 -21.72 -6.04
C GLU A 58 6.09 -20.44 -6.90
N PRO A 59 5.05 -19.61 -6.69
CA PRO A 59 4.79 -18.45 -7.54
C PRO A 59 5.82 -17.33 -7.37
N ILE A 60 5.81 -16.38 -8.29
CA ILE A 60 6.35 -15.03 -8.09
C ILE A 60 5.25 -14.21 -7.40
N VAL A 61 5.51 -13.70 -6.20
CA VAL A 61 4.51 -12.92 -5.45
C VAL A 61 4.88 -11.45 -5.48
N VAL A 62 3.97 -10.62 -5.98
CA VAL A 62 4.13 -9.17 -6.00
C VAL A 62 3.36 -8.59 -4.82
N LEU A 63 4.07 -8.29 -3.73
CA LEU A 63 3.55 -7.67 -2.53
C LEU A 63 3.56 -6.15 -2.69
N GLY A 64 2.50 -5.47 -2.28
CA GLY A 64 2.51 -4.00 -2.30
C GLY A 64 1.21 -3.32 -1.94
N ASP A 65 1.10 -2.06 -2.31
CA ASP A 65 -0.02 -1.19 -2.00
C ASP A 65 -1.14 -1.21 -3.07
N SER A 66 -1.95 -0.14 -3.13
CA SER A 66 -3.02 0.02 -4.12
C SER A 66 -2.51 0.03 -5.55
N ILE A 67 -1.27 0.46 -5.80
CA ILE A 67 -0.66 0.40 -7.13
C ILE A 67 -0.52 -1.06 -7.58
N VAL A 68 -0.06 -1.94 -6.69
CA VAL A 68 0.00 -3.37 -7.02
C VAL A 68 -1.40 -3.94 -7.13
N GLU A 69 -2.30 -3.61 -6.20
CA GLU A 69 -3.66 -4.16 -6.19
C GLU A 69 -4.40 -3.91 -7.51
N MET A 70 -4.24 -2.71 -8.08
CA MET A 70 -4.89 -2.29 -9.32
C MET A 70 -4.10 -2.67 -10.58
N ALA A 71 -2.88 -3.19 -10.45
CA ALA A 71 -2.04 -3.54 -11.60
C ALA A 71 -2.57 -4.78 -12.33
N ALA A 72 -2.76 -4.64 -13.65
CA ALA A 72 -3.03 -5.74 -14.56
C ALA A 72 -1.75 -6.54 -14.84
N LEU A 73 -1.25 -7.23 -13.82
CA LEU A 73 -0.06 -8.08 -13.93
C LEU A 73 -0.31 -9.25 -14.89
N PRO A 74 0.70 -9.70 -15.66
CA PRO A 74 0.58 -10.91 -16.45
C PRO A 74 0.34 -12.12 -15.53
N LEU A 75 -0.44 -13.10 -15.98
CA LEU A 75 -0.76 -14.29 -15.18
C LEU A 75 0.47 -15.15 -14.89
N ALA A 76 1.44 -15.17 -15.81
CA ALA A 76 2.68 -15.91 -15.65
C ALA A 76 3.83 -15.26 -16.43
N LEU A 77 5.06 -15.47 -15.99
CA LEU A 77 6.29 -15.12 -16.68
C LEU A 77 7.16 -16.37 -16.82
N ARG A 78 7.54 -16.71 -18.06
CA ARG A 78 8.32 -17.94 -18.36
C ARG A 78 7.75 -19.21 -17.69
N GLY A 79 6.43 -19.35 -17.68
CA GLY A 79 5.73 -20.48 -17.08
C GLY A 79 5.63 -20.47 -15.55
N VAL A 80 6.12 -19.43 -14.87
CA VAL A 80 5.94 -19.24 -13.43
C VAL A 80 4.78 -18.28 -13.19
N GLU A 81 3.80 -18.71 -12.39
CA GLU A 81 2.63 -17.90 -12.08
C GLU A 81 2.99 -16.65 -11.26
N LEU A 82 2.32 -15.54 -11.56
CA LEU A 82 2.43 -14.30 -10.81
C LEU A 82 1.19 -14.11 -9.94
N VAL A 83 1.40 -13.97 -8.64
CA VAL A 83 0.34 -13.64 -7.70
C VAL A 83 0.39 -12.15 -7.39
N ASN A 84 -0.67 -11.44 -7.77
CA ASN A 84 -0.91 -10.08 -7.31
C ASN A 84 -1.30 -10.11 -5.83
N ALA A 85 -0.38 -9.67 -4.97
CA ALA A 85 -0.57 -9.57 -3.52
C ALA A 85 -0.57 -8.11 -3.03
N GLY A 86 -1.11 -7.20 -3.85
CA GLY A 86 -1.34 -5.81 -3.47
C GLY A 86 -2.50 -5.64 -2.50
N ILE A 87 -2.33 -4.79 -1.49
CA ILE A 87 -3.33 -4.43 -0.49
C ILE A 87 -3.39 -2.91 -0.36
N GLY A 88 -4.56 -2.34 -0.66
CA GLY A 88 -4.81 -0.91 -0.65
C GLY A 88 -4.38 -0.22 0.65
N GLY A 89 -3.59 0.85 0.48
CA GLY A 89 -3.15 1.71 1.57
C GLY A 89 -2.10 1.10 2.51
N ILE A 90 -1.57 -0.10 2.22
CA ILE A 90 -0.58 -0.72 3.11
C ILE A 90 0.75 0.02 3.06
N ARG A 91 1.40 0.11 4.22
CA ARG A 91 2.78 0.62 4.40
C ARG A 91 3.76 -0.53 4.61
N ALA A 92 5.06 -0.24 4.52
CA ALA A 92 6.11 -1.22 4.79
C ALA A 92 6.03 -1.84 6.19
N SER A 93 5.73 -1.04 7.21
CA SER A 93 5.59 -1.50 8.60
C SER A 93 4.38 -2.41 8.80
N GLU A 94 3.26 -2.11 8.14
CA GLU A 94 2.05 -2.96 8.18
C GLU A 94 2.27 -4.26 7.40
N LEU A 95 2.93 -4.19 6.23
CA LEU A 95 3.26 -5.37 5.44
C LEU A 95 4.22 -6.30 6.20
N ALA A 96 5.16 -5.77 6.98
CA ALA A 96 6.05 -6.57 7.83
C ALA A 96 5.27 -7.44 8.84
N VAL A 97 4.11 -6.97 9.30
CA VAL A 97 3.24 -7.73 10.22
C VAL A 97 2.36 -8.75 9.47
N ILE A 98 1.88 -8.39 8.28
CA ILE A 98 0.92 -9.19 7.52
C ILE A 98 1.60 -10.28 6.67
N ALA A 99 2.74 -9.98 6.07
CA ALA A 99 3.45 -10.87 5.15
C ALA A 99 3.74 -12.26 5.77
N PRO A 100 4.16 -12.39 7.05
CA PRO A 100 4.37 -13.71 7.62
C PRO A 100 3.15 -14.62 7.57
N ARG A 101 1.95 -14.06 7.77
CA ARG A 101 0.69 -14.82 7.73
C ARG A 101 0.27 -15.15 6.30
N LEU A 102 0.51 -14.23 5.36
CA LEU A 102 0.19 -14.45 3.94
C LEU A 102 1.10 -15.50 3.29
N LEU A 103 2.36 -15.57 3.72
CA LEU A 103 3.39 -16.43 3.15
C LEU A 103 3.58 -17.74 3.93
N ASP A 104 2.92 -17.89 5.08
CA ASP A 104 3.04 -19.10 5.91
C ASP A 104 2.64 -20.35 5.12
N GLY A 105 3.46 -21.40 5.21
CA GLY A 105 3.28 -22.63 4.44
C GLY A 105 3.53 -22.52 2.92
N PHE A 106 3.82 -21.33 2.39
CA PHE A 106 4.14 -21.12 0.98
C PHE A 106 5.64 -20.92 0.74
N LYS A 107 6.10 -21.30 -0.45
CA LYS A 107 7.50 -21.14 -0.87
C LYS A 107 7.58 -20.33 -2.17
N PRO A 108 7.51 -19.00 -2.12
CA PRO A 108 7.62 -18.17 -3.31
C PRO A 108 8.95 -18.39 -4.03
N LYS A 109 8.92 -18.58 -5.34
CA LYS A 109 10.15 -18.62 -6.15
C LYS A 109 10.86 -17.27 -6.13
N MET A 110 10.09 -16.19 -6.05
CA MET A 110 10.57 -14.82 -5.93
C MET A 110 9.53 -13.96 -5.21
N LEU A 111 10.02 -12.98 -4.45
CA LEU A 111 9.21 -11.92 -3.88
C LEU A 111 9.57 -10.58 -4.54
N VAL A 112 8.55 -9.84 -4.95
CA VAL A 112 8.65 -8.46 -5.41
C VAL A 112 7.97 -7.57 -4.38
N VAL A 113 8.69 -6.58 -3.85
CA VAL A 113 8.16 -5.61 -2.88
C VAL A 113 7.97 -4.28 -3.55
N ALA A 114 6.72 -3.94 -3.81
CA ALA A 114 6.30 -2.74 -4.51
C ALA A 114 5.57 -1.78 -3.55
N LEU A 115 6.32 -0.83 -2.98
CA LEU A 115 5.85 0.11 -1.95
C LEU A 115 6.42 1.51 -2.15
N GLY A 116 6.02 2.45 -1.29
CA GLY A 116 6.53 3.82 -1.29
C GLY A 116 5.43 4.89 -1.27
N THR A 117 4.28 4.64 -1.91
CA THR A 117 3.21 5.62 -2.02
C THR A 117 2.60 5.99 -0.67
N ASN A 118 2.40 5.01 0.21
CA ASN A 118 1.85 5.24 1.56
C ASN A 118 2.93 5.47 2.62
N ASP A 119 4.20 5.40 2.23
CA ASP A 119 5.36 5.43 3.12
C ASP A 119 5.96 6.84 3.23
N ALA A 120 5.22 7.87 2.82
CA ALA A 120 5.55 9.25 3.13
C ALA A 120 5.59 9.42 4.67
N GLY A 121 6.79 9.71 5.19
CA GLY A 121 7.06 9.80 6.62
C GLY A 121 7.36 8.47 7.31
N SER A 122 7.52 7.36 6.57
CA SER A 122 8.03 6.11 7.16
C SER A 122 9.46 6.27 7.64
N THR A 123 9.82 5.47 8.64
CA THR A 123 11.20 5.36 9.09
C THR A 123 11.97 4.45 8.14
N GLY A 124 13.26 4.70 7.91
CA GLY A 124 14.08 3.78 7.13
C GLY A 124 14.08 2.34 7.71
N SER A 125 13.93 2.23 9.04
CA SER A 125 13.82 0.95 9.75
C SER A 125 12.60 0.10 9.37
N ASP A 126 11.51 0.72 8.88
CA ASP A 126 10.32 -0.03 8.45
C ASP A 126 10.66 -0.92 7.25
N PHE A 127 11.38 -0.38 6.26
CA PHE A 127 11.86 -1.15 5.11
C PHE A 127 12.89 -2.20 5.52
N SER A 128 13.85 -1.87 6.39
CA SER A 128 14.85 -2.84 6.85
C SER A 128 14.21 -4.05 7.57
N SER A 129 13.20 -3.81 8.39
CA SER A 129 12.46 -4.85 9.10
C SER A 129 11.70 -5.74 8.12
N LEU A 130 10.98 -5.13 7.17
CA LEU A 130 10.28 -5.86 6.12
C LEU A 130 11.24 -6.74 5.31
N LEU A 131 12.37 -6.21 4.83
CA LEU A 131 13.33 -6.97 4.02
C LEU A 131 13.94 -8.15 4.78
N THR A 132 14.22 -7.97 6.07
CA THR A 132 14.70 -9.05 6.95
C THR A 132 13.68 -10.19 7.01
N ILE A 133 12.40 -9.86 7.20
CA ILE A 133 11.31 -10.85 7.26
C ILE A 133 11.18 -11.58 5.92
N LEU A 134 11.10 -10.85 4.81
CA LEU A 134 10.83 -11.46 3.51
C LEU A 134 11.94 -12.40 3.03
N ARG A 135 13.19 -12.14 3.44
CA ARG A 135 14.33 -13.03 3.15
C ARG A 135 14.23 -14.41 3.78
N THR A 136 13.42 -14.57 4.82
CA THR A 136 13.19 -15.90 5.42
C THR A 136 12.36 -16.82 4.51
N TYR A 137 11.64 -16.25 3.54
CA TYR A 137 10.78 -16.99 2.61
C TYR A 137 11.45 -17.30 1.27
N THR A 138 12.34 -16.43 0.79
CA THR A 138 13.09 -16.65 -0.45
C THR A 138 14.35 -15.78 -0.51
N PRO A 139 15.46 -16.28 -1.11
CA PRO A 139 16.62 -15.44 -1.42
C PRO A 139 16.37 -14.49 -2.61
N ASN A 140 15.39 -14.80 -3.47
CA ASN A 140 15.08 -14.02 -4.66
C ASN A 140 14.11 -12.89 -4.31
N LEU A 141 14.66 -11.75 -3.91
CA LEU A 141 13.90 -10.58 -3.49
C LEU A 141 14.28 -9.37 -4.36
N VAL A 142 13.30 -8.58 -4.76
CA VAL A 142 13.52 -7.32 -5.48
C VAL A 142 12.54 -6.24 -5.04
N GLY A 143 13.02 -5.01 -4.95
CA GLY A 143 12.21 -3.84 -4.67
C GLY A 143 11.83 -3.07 -5.92
N VAL A 144 10.61 -2.55 -5.92
CA VAL A 144 10.10 -1.66 -6.97
C VAL A 144 9.43 -0.47 -6.29
N SER A 145 9.75 0.76 -6.69
CA SER A 145 9.04 1.92 -6.15
C SER A 145 7.62 2.03 -6.71
N THR A 146 6.65 2.36 -5.87
CA THR A 146 5.31 2.82 -6.29
C THR A 146 5.19 4.35 -6.27
N THR A 147 6.21 5.05 -5.77
CA THR A 147 6.24 6.52 -5.64
C THR A 147 7.37 7.17 -6.45
N ASN A 148 7.18 8.45 -6.77
CA ASN A 148 8.24 9.34 -7.28
C ASN A 148 8.70 10.35 -6.22
N ASP A 149 8.20 10.27 -4.99
CA ASP A 149 8.62 11.18 -3.92
C ASP A 149 10.14 11.05 -3.67
N PRO A 150 10.95 12.10 -3.89
CA PRO A 150 12.40 11.99 -3.85
C PRO A 150 12.93 11.53 -2.48
N ALA A 151 12.32 12.00 -1.40
CA ALA A 151 12.74 11.66 -0.04
C ALA A 151 12.48 10.18 0.28
N THR A 152 11.31 9.67 -0.09
CA THR A 152 10.95 8.25 0.08
C THR A 152 11.80 7.36 -0.82
N LEU A 153 12.02 7.77 -2.08
CA LEU A 153 12.91 7.06 -3.01
C LEU A 153 14.33 6.94 -2.48
N ALA A 154 14.89 8.04 -1.95
CA ALA A 154 16.24 8.03 -1.38
C ALA A 154 16.34 7.04 -0.20
N ARG A 155 15.35 7.07 0.71
CA ARG A 155 15.27 6.11 1.83
C ARG A 155 15.16 4.67 1.33
N MET A 156 14.26 4.37 0.40
CA MET A 156 14.11 3.02 -0.13
C MET A 156 15.40 2.53 -0.78
N ARG A 157 16.03 3.35 -1.65
CA ARG A 157 17.32 3.01 -2.28
C ARG A 157 18.38 2.67 -1.24
N GLU A 158 18.54 3.52 -0.22
CA GLU A 158 19.49 3.30 0.86
C GLU A 158 19.24 1.95 1.55
N ARG A 159 18.01 1.65 1.95
CA ARG A 159 17.68 0.44 2.72
C ARG A 159 17.77 -0.83 1.90
N PHE A 160 17.32 -0.81 0.65
CA PHE A 160 17.48 -1.95 -0.26
C PHE A 160 18.96 -2.20 -0.59
N GLN A 161 19.75 -1.15 -0.80
CA GLN A 161 21.20 -1.27 -1.01
C GLN A 161 21.91 -1.83 0.22
N GLN A 162 21.62 -1.33 1.42
CA GLN A 162 22.16 -1.86 2.68
C GLN A 162 21.81 -3.32 2.90
N ALA A 163 20.61 -3.73 2.50
CA ALA A 163 20.22 -5.13 2.53
C ALA A 163 20.98 -5.95 1.48
N GLY A 164 21.41 -5.38 0.36
CA GLY A 164 21.89 -6.13 -0.80
C GLY A 164 20.75 -6.74 -1.61
N VAL A 165 19.62 -6.03 -1.68
CA VAL A 165 18.44 -6.40 -2.46
C VAL A 165 18.36 -5.45 -3.67
N PRO A 166 18.27 -5.95 -4.91
CA PRO A 166 18.07 -5.11 -6.08
C PRO A 166 16.84 -4.21 -5.90
N PHE A 167 16.94 -2.95 -6.33
CA PHE A 167 15.84 -1.99 -6.26
C PHE A 167 15.76 -1.19 -7.55
N ILE A 168 14.55 -1.08 -8.10
CA ILE A 168 14.26 -0.23 -9.25
C ILE A 168 13.23 0.83 -8.88
N ALA A 169 13.38 2.02 -9.44
CA ALA A 169 12.43 3.12 -9.31
C ALA A 169 12.03 3.56 -10.72
N PRO A 170 10.97 2.97 -11.31
CA PRO A 170 10.48 3.37 -12.62
C PRO A 170 10.08 4.84 -12.62
N GLU A 171 10.54 5.60 -13.60
CA GLU A 171 10.18 7.01 -13.73
C GLU A 171 8.75 7.13 -14.29
N ILE A 172 7.80 7.46 -13.41
CA ILE A 172 6.42 7.74 -13.84
C ILE A 172 6.33 9.19 -14.30
N ARG A 173 6.43 9.41 -15.62
CA ARG A 173 6.41 10.75 -16.24
C ARG A 173 5.15 11.54 -15.90
N ASP A 174 5.24 12.86 -16.06
CA ASP A 174 4.11 13.77 -15.97
C ASP A 174 2.97 13.33 -16.89
N GLY A 175 1.75 13.31 -16.36
CA GLY A 175 0.58 12.75 -17.03
C GLY A 175 0.49 11.21 -16.99
N GLY A 176 1.34 10.51 -16.23
CA GLY A 176 1.23 9.07 -15.94
C GLY A 176 0.35 8.73 -14.74
N LYS A 177 -0.21 9.74 -14.06
CA LYS A 177 -1.05 9.57 -12.88
C LYS A 177 -2.50 9.98 -13.15
N LEU A 178 -3.41 9.49 -12.31
CA LEU A 178 -4.78 9.97 -12.21
C LEU A 178 -4.82 11.37 -11.59
N THR A 179 -6.02 11.96 -11.53
CA THR A 179 -6.27 13.29 -10.96
C THR A 179 -5.94 13.39 -9.47
N ASP A 180 -5.84 12.26 -8.76
CA ASP A 180 -5.42 12.20 -7.36
C ASP A 180 -3.90 12.34 -7.17
N ALA A 181 -3.12 12.43 -8.25
CA ALA A 181 -1.65 12.52 -8.24
C ALA A 181 -0.91 11.37 -7.51
N ILE A 182 -1.63 10.30 -7.18
CA ILE A 182 -1.15 9.15 -6.43
C ILE A 182 -1.19 7.92 -7.34
N HIS A 183 -2.39 7.55 -7.80
CA HIS A 183 -2.59 6.33 -8.57
C HIS A 183 -2.18 6.52 -10.02
N PHE A 184 -1.68 5.46 -10.63
CA PHE A 184 -1.29 5.50 -12.03
C PHE A 184 -2.52 5.45 -12.92
N ASN A 185 -2.46 6.19 -14.03
CA ASN A 185 -3.39 5.95 -15.13
C ASN A 185 -2.84 4.81 -16.02
N LYS A 186 -3.55 4.51 -17.12
CA LYS A 186 -3.15 3.45 -18.05
C LYS A 186 -1.67 3.55 -18.47
N ARG A 187 -1.21 4.74 -18.86
CA ARG A 187 0.18 4.97 -19.31
C ARG A 187 1.20 4.78 -18.17
N GLY A 188 0.85 5.22 -16.97
CA GLY A 188 1.68 4.99 -15.79
C GLY A 188 1.84 3.51 -15.49
N TYR A 189 0.73 2.75 -15.50
CA TYR A 189 0.77 1.30 -15.33
C TYR A 189 1.56 0.59 -16.43
N GLU A 190 1.40 0.96 -17.69
CA GLU A 190 2.18 0.37 -18.79
C GLU A 190 3.69 0.52 -18.54
N THR A 191 4.14 1.72 -18.13
CA THR A 191 5.55 2.00 -17.84
C THR A 191 6.05 1.24 -16.61
N TRP A 192 5.26 1.26 -15.54
CA TRP A 192 5.60 0.63 -14.27
C TRP A 192 5.65 -0.90 -14.39
N ILE A 193 4.61 -1.51 -14.98
CA ILE A 193 4.52 -2.96 -15.19
C ILE A 193 5.62 -3.44 -16.12
N ALA A 194 5.92 -2.72 -17.21
CA ALA A 194 7.03 -3.09 -18.10
C ALA A 194 8.37 -3.13 -17.37
N SER A 195 8.62 -2.14 -16.49
CA SER A 195 9.85 -2.08 -15.69
C SER A 195 9.92 -3.21 -14.67
N LEU A 196 8.83 -3.49 -13.97
CA LEU A 196 8.70 -4.61 -13.03
C LEU A 196 8.95 -5.96 -13.72
N VAL A 197 8.27 -6.21 -14.85
CA VAL A 197 8.38 -7.46 -15.61
C VAL A 197 9.81 -7.65 -16.14
N ASN A 198 10.40 -6.61 -16.72
CA ASN A 198 11.79 -6.67 -17.20
C ASN A 198 12.77 -6.98 -16.07
N GLN A 199 12.56 -6.43 -14.88
CA GLN A 199 13.43 -6.71 -13.74
C GLN A 199 13.27 -8.15 -13.24
N ILE A 200 12.03 -8.66 -13.13
CA ILE A 200 11.79 -10.06 -12.78
C ILE A 200 12.48 -10.98 -13.78
N LEU A 201 12.30 -10.75 -15.08
CA LEU A 201 12.87 -11.60 -16.14
C LEU A 201 14.41 -11.60 -16.17
N ARG A 202 15.06 -10.55 -15.67
CA ARG A 202 16.53 -10.48 -15.53
C ARG A 202 17.05 -11.30 -14.35
N MET A 203 16.22 -11.53 -13.35
CA MET A 203 16.56 -12.26 -12.12
C MET A 203 16.13 -13.73 -12.15
N MET A 204 15.35 -14.13 -13.16
CA MET A 204 14.96 -15.51 -13.46
C MET A 204 15.94 -16.17 -14.43
#